data_AF-A0A949I669-F1
#
_entry.id   AF-A0A949I669-F1
#
_cell.length_a   1.000
_cell.length_b   1.000
_cell.length_c   1.000
_cell.angle_alpha   90.00
_cell.angle_beta   90.00
_cell.angle_gamma   90.00
#
_symmetry.space_group_name_H-M   'P 1'
#
loop_
_entity.id
_entity.type
_entity.pdbx_description
1 polymer ?
#
loop_
_entity_poly.entity_id
_entity_poly.type
_entity_poly.pdbx_seq_one_letter_code
_entity_poly.pdbx_strand_id
1 'polypeptide(L)'
;LGVNPGRLTLLTKDLSGADTTVEFYVENGTLKIKEGGATMGALTSSSTAVTNFIVRSLSNPKSSAVKAELRLTATRGGISKSGNFYTTIVLRGGY
;
A
#
# COMPACT_ATOMS: atom_id res chain seq x y z
N LEU A 1 -0.50 -15.19 -1.15
CA LEU A 1 -0.11 -14.15 -0.15
C LEU A 1 1.41 -14.03 -0.14
N GLY A 2 1.97 -12.83 -0.21
CA GLY A 2 3.43 -12.62 -0.34
C GLY A 2 3.93 -12.32 -1.77
N VAL A 3 3.07 -11.79 -2.64
CA VAL A 3 3.42 -11.48 -4.04
C VAL A 3 4.01 -10.07 -4.10
N ASN A 4 5.03 -9.86 -4.93
CA ASN A 4 5.59 -8.55 -5.27
C ASN A 4 5.40 -8.30 -6.78
N PRO A 5 4.75 -7.19 -7.19
CA PRO A 5 4.09 -6.23 -6.31
C PRO A 5 2.79 -6.77 -5.69
N GLY A 6 2.60 -6.44 -4.43
CA GLY A 6 1.36 -6.69 -3.69
C GLY A 6 0.29 -5.67 -4.06
N ARG A 7 -0.94 -5.97 -3.64
CA ARG A 7 -2.10 -5.08 -3.79
C ARG A 7 -2.86 -5.08 -2.46
N LEU A 8 -3.22 -3.91 -1.98
CA LEU A 8 -4.04 -3.74 -0.78
C LEU A 8 -5.31 -3.00 -1.16
N THR A 9 -6.45 -3.67 -1.02
CA THR A 9 -7.77 -3.06 -1.20
C THR A 9 -8.46 -3.00 0.16
N LEU A 10 -8.89 -1.81 0.55
CA LEU A 10 -9.62 -1.53 1.77
C LEU A 10 -11.06 -1.17 1.41
N LEU A 11 -12.01 -1.76 2.13
CA LEU A 11 -13.41 -1.34 2.09
C LEU A 11 -13.57 -0.16 3.05
N THR A 12 -14.15 0.93 2.59
CA THR A 12 -14.35 2.15 3.39
C THR A 12 -15.61 2.87 2.94
N LYS A 13 -15.87 4.03 3.53
CA LYS A 13 -16.89 4.98 3.09
C LYS A 13 -16.24 6.22 2.49
N ASP A 14 -16.88 6.81 1.50
CA ASP A 14 -16.49 8.10 0.94
C ASP A 14 -16.95 9.27 1.84
N LEU A 15 -16.70 10.51 1.39
CA LEU A 15 -17.09 11.73 2.12
C LEU A 15 -18.62 11.87 2.32
N SER A 16 -19.43 11.19 1.50
CA SER A 16 -20.88 11.16 1.61
C SER A 16 -21.41 10.00 2.46
N GLY A 17 -20.53 9.10 2.91
CA GLY A 17 -20.88 7.91 3.68
C GLY A 17 -21.27 6.69 2.84
N ALA A 18 -21.18 6.80 1.51
CA ALA A 18 -21.43 5.70 0.59
C ALA A 18 -20.25 4.72 0.60
N ASP A 19 -20.55 3.43 0.45
CA ASP A 19 -19.52 2.40 0.46
C ASP A 19 -18.63 2.53 -0.79
N THR A 20 -17.33 2.54 -0.55
CA THR A 20 -16.30 2.65 -1.59
C THR A 20 -15.11 1.75 -1.26
N THR A 21 -14.15 1.72 -2.17
CA THR A 21 -12.90 1.01 -1.97
C THR A 21 -11.73 1.95 -2.16
N VAL A 22 -10.72 1.81 -1.31
CA VAL A 22 -9.42 2.45 -1.51
C VAL A 22 -8.40 1.38 -1.78
N GLU A 23 -7.63 1.54 -2.85
CA GLU A 23 -6.68 0.54 -3.30
C GLU A 23 -5.29 1.13 -3.47
N PHE A 24 -4.29 0.44 -2.90
CA PHE A 24 -2.88 0.70 -3.06
C PHE A 24 -2.25 -0.39 -3.94
N TYR A 25 -1.58 0.03 -5.00
CA TYR A 25 -0.99 -0.87 -5.99
C TYR A 25 0.28 -0.27 -6.58
N VAL A 26 1.18 -1.13 -7.06
CA VAL A 26 2.37 -0.70 -7.78
C VAL A 26 2.17 -0.94 -9.27
N GLU A 27 2.46 0.08 -10.05
CA GLU A 27 2.45 0.00 -11.51
C GLU A 27 3.72 0.67 -12.03
N ASN A 28 4.50 -0.04 -12.85
CA ASN A 28 5.77 0.43 -13.42
C ASN A 28 6.72 1.01 -12.35
N GLY A 29 6.82 0.35 -11.19
CA GLY A 29 7.67 0.79 -10.07
C GLY A 29 7.16 2.03 -9.32
N THR A 30 5.96 2.53 -9.62
CA THR A 30 5.34 3.67 -8.92
C THR A 30 4.24 3.18 -8.00
N LEU A 31 4.24 3.59 -6.72
CA LEU A 31 3.12 3.31 -5.83
C LEU A 31 1.97 4.26 -6.18
N LYS A 32 0.78 3.72 -6.41
CA LYS A 32 -0.42 4.46 -6.81
C LYS A 32 -1.59 4.13 -5.90
N ILE A 33 -2.57 5.04 -5.93
CA ILE A 33 -3.83 4.93 -5.20
C ILE A 33 -5.02 5.04 -6.15
N LYS A 34 -6.03 4.20 -5.91
CA LYS A 34 -7.37 4.29 -6.49
C LYS A 34 -8.41 4.47 -5.40
N GLU A 35 -9.47 5.20 -5.71
CA GLU A 35 -10.66 5.31 -4.87
C GLU A 35 -11.90 5.07 -5.73
N GLY A 36 -12.80 4.18 -5.29
CA GLY A 36 -13.99 3.81 -6.08
C GLY A 36 -13.67 3.26 -7.47
N GLY A 37 -12.46 2.72 -7.67
CA GLY A 37 -11.95 2.26 -8.97
C GLY A 37 -11.31 3.35 -9.84
N ALA A 38 -11.45 4.63 -9.49
CA ALA A 38 -10.81 5.75 -10.19
C ALA A 38 -9.38 5.97 -9.69
N THR A 39 -8.43 6.21 -10.61
CA THR A 39 -7.03 6.49 -10.25
C THR A 39 -6.91 7.89 -9.65
N MET A 40 -6.41 7.96 -8.41
CA MET A 40 -6.25 9.23 -7.68
C MET A 40 -4.85 9.82 -7.85
N GLY A 41 -3.86 9.01 -8.24
CA GLY A 41 -2.51 9.47 -8.57
C GLY A 41 -1.40 8.60 -8.01
N ALA A 42 -0.18 9.12 -8.09
CA ALA A 42 1.02 8.48 -7.56
C ALA A 42 1.33 8.97 -6.13
N LEU A 43 1.77 8.05 -5.27
CA LEU A 43 2.24 8.32 -3.91
C LEU A 43 3.77 8.42 -3.82
N THR A 44 4.48 8.08 -4.90
CA THR A 44 5.94 8.24 -5.01
C THR A 44 6.27 9.25 -6.11
N SER A 45 7.36 10.00 -5.94
CA SER A 45 7.87 10.87 -7.00
C SER A 45 8.48 10.06 -8.15
N SER A 46 8.66 10.68 -9.32
CA SER A 46 9.29 10.05 -10.49
C SER A 46 10.74 9.61 -10.26
N SER A 47 11.42 10.20 -9.28
CA SER A 47 12.78 9.83 -8.87
C SER A 47 12.82 8.69 -7.83
N THR A 48 11.68 8.11 -7.48
CA THR A 48 11.57 7.05 -6.45
C THR A 48 10.83 5.84 -7.01
N ALA A 49 11.54 4.71 -7.05
CA ALA A 49 11.02 3.44 -7.50
C ALA A 49 10.70 2.53 -6.31
N VAL A 50 9.53 1.91 -6.35
CA VAL A 50 9.13 0.80 -5.49
C VAL A 50 9.77 -0.46 -6.04
N THR A 51 10.73 -1.01 -5.31
CA THR A 51 11.44 -2.25 -5.69
C THR A 51 10.87 -3.47 -4.99
N ASN A 52 10.17 -3.27 -3.86
CA ASN A 52 9.42 -4.32 -3.19
C ASN A 52 8.17 -3.71 -2.56
N PHE A 53 7.00 -4.30 -2.81
CA PHE A 53 5.80 -4.01 -2.05
C PHE A 53 5.10 -5.33 -1.78
N ILE A 54 5.02 -5.72 -0.52
CA ILE A 54 4.39 -6.96 -0.11
C ILE A 54 3.37 -6.64 0.97
N VAL A 55 2.16 -7.17 0.80
CA VAL A 55 1.09 -7.05 1.79
C VAL A 55 0.61 -8.43 2.18
N ARG A 56 0.38 -8.62 3.47
CA ARG A 56 -0.06 -9.89 4.06
C ARG A 56 -1.19 -9.64 5.06
N SER A 57 -2.29 -10.36 4.90
CA SER A 57 -3.31 -10.47 5.94
C SER A 57 -2.81 -11.42 7.03
N LEU A 58 -2.92 -10.98 8.28
CA LEU A 58 -2.69 -11.78 9.47
C LEU A 58 -4.03 -11.89 10.18
N SER A 59 -4.50 -13.11 10.44
CA SER A 59 -5.75 -13.32 11.16
C SER A 59 -5.58 -14.46 12.16
N ASN A 60 -6.10 -14.25 13.37
CA ASN A 60 -6.28 -15.27 14.39
C ASN A 60 -7.68 -15.07 15.02
N PRO A 61 -8.18 -16.01 15.83
CA PRO A 61 -9.53 -15.94 16.41
C PRO A 61 -9.82 -14.69 17.25
N LYS A 62 -8.79 -13.96 17.70
CA LYS A 62 -8.92 -12.78 18.57
C LYS A 62 -8.53 -11.46 17.90
N SER A 63 -7.87 -11.49 16.74
CA SER A 63 -7.46 -10.28 16.04
C SER A 63 -7.17 -10.51 14.57
N SER A 64 -7.43 -9.47 13.78
CA SER A 64 -6.97 -9.36 12.40
C SER A 64 -5.97 -8.22 12.28
N ALA A 65 -5.05 -8.32 11.34
CA ALA A 65 -4.05 -7.30 11.04
C ALA A 65 -3.61 -7.38 9.58
N VAL A 66 -3.03 -6.30 9.08
CA VAL A 66 -2.37 -6.24 7.79
C VAL A 66 -0.92 -5.85 8.03
N LYS A 67 0.02 -6.67 7.56
CA LYS A 67 1.43 -6.32 7.51
C LYS A 67 1.78 -5.86 6.11
N ALA A 68 2.45 -4.71 6.01
CA ALA A 68 2.99 -4.19 4.77
C ALA A 68 4.51 -4.03 4.87
N GLU A 69 5.20 -4.46 3.81
CA GLU A 69 6.64 -4.35 3.64
C GLU A 69 6.89 -3.58 2.35
N LEU A 70 7.64 -2.48 2.43
CA LEU A 70 7.91 -1.60 1.32
C LEU A 70 9.40 -1.33 1.23
N ARG A 71 9.99 -1.55 0.05
CA ARG A 71 11.34 -1.11 -0.28
C ARG A 71 11.27 -0.09 -1.38
N LEU A 72 11.88 1.06 -1.12
CA LEU A 72 12.00 2.16 -2.06
C LEU A 72 13.47 2.38 -2.42
N THR A 73 13.72 2.78 -3.65
CA THR A 73 15.00 3.29 -4.10
C THR A 73 14.78 4.67 -4.72
N ALA A 74 15.46 5.68 -4.20
CA ALA A 74 15.42 7.04 -4.73
C ALA A 74 16.76 7.41 -5.35
N THR A 75 16.74 8.05 -6.52
CA THR A 75 17.93 8.49 -7.24
C THR A 75 17.89 9.99 -7.46
N ARG A 76 18.92 10.72 -7.02
CA ARG A 76 19.05 12.16 -7.24
C ARG A 76 20.50 12.51 -7.57
N GLY A 77 20.71 13.18 -8.70
CA GLY A 77 22.06 13.58 -9.15
C GLY A 77 23.03 12.41 -9.31
N GLY A 78 22.55 11.26 -9.80
CA GLY A 78 23.35 10.03 -9.95
C GLY A 78 23.59 9.24 -8.66
N ILE A 79 23.16 9.76 -7.50
CA ILE A 79 23.29 9.06 -6.22
C ILE A 79 21.97 8.33 -5.92
N SER A 80 22.06 7.03 -5.69
CA SER A 80 20.93 6.19 -5.31
C SER A 80 20.97 5.83 -3.83
N LYS A 81 19.83 5.96 -3.13
CA LYS A 81 19.64 5.49 -1.75
C LYS A 81 18.42 4.57 -1.69
N SER A 82 18.52 3.51 -0.89
CA SER A 82 17.40 2.59 -0.65
C SER A 82 16.98 2.60 0.81
N GLY A 83 15.67 2.46 1.05
CA GLY A 83 15.08 2.34 2.37
C GLY A 83 14.09 1.19 2.43
N ASN A 84 14.10 0.46 3.54
CA ASN A 84 13.12 -0.58 3.84
C ASN A 84 12.19 -0.07 4.95
N PHE A 85 10.90 -0.24 4.74
CA PHE A 85 9.84 0.18 5.65
C PHE A 85 8.95 -1.01 5.95
N TYR A 86 8.61 -1.16 7.23
CA TYR A 86 7.78 -2.24 7.72
C TYR A 86 6.71 -1.65 8.62
N THR A 87 5.46 -2.00 8.37
CA THR A 87 4.35 -1.59 9.23
C THR A 87 3.36 -2.74 9.42
N THR A 88 2.75 -2.77 10.59
CA THR A 88 1.68 -3.72 10.92
C THR A 88 0.51 -2.91 11.46
N ILE A 89 -0.62 -3.00 10.79
CA ILE A 89 -1.86 -2.32 11.15
C ILE A 89 -2.77 -3.38 11.75
N VAL A 90 -3.09 -3.26 13.03
CA VAL A 90 -4.07 -4.14 13.68
C VAL A 90 -5.47 -3.66 13.33
N LEU A 91 -6.24 -4.52 12.67
CA LEU A 91 -7.65 -4.32 12.38
C LEU A 91 -8.42 -4.66 13.66
N ARG A 92 -8.73 -3.63 14.46
CA ARG A 92 -9.65 -3.82 15.58
C ARG A 92 -11.05 -3.92 15.00
N GLY A 93 -11.62 -5.12 15.07
CA GLY A 93 -13.02 -5.37 14.73
C GLY A 93 -13.91 -4.47 15.57
N GLY A 94 -14.92 -3.90 14.89
CA GLY A 94 -15.97 -3.11 15.49
C GLY A 94 -16.59 -3.82 16.69
N TYR A 95 -16.82 -3.02 17.72
CA TYR A 95 -17.66 -3.33 18.86
C TYR A 95 -19.09 -3.67 18.43
#